data_AF-A0A5P2CSS3-F1
#
_entry.id   AF-A0A5P2CSS3-F1
#
_cell.length_a   1.000
_cell.length_b   1.000
_cell.length_c   1.000
_cell.angle_alpha   90.00
_cell.angle_beta   90.00
_cell.angle_gamma   90.00
#
_symmetry.space_group_name_H-M   'P 1'
#
loop_
_entity.id
_entity.type
_entity.pdbx_description
1 polymer ?
#
loop_
_entity_poly.entity_id
_entity_poly.type
_entity_poly.pdbx_seq_one_letter_code
_entity_poly.pdbx_strand_id
1 'polypeptide(L)'
;MTGEAVALELRPAKLPSRALAVLIDLAVAFVAYLVVTFGIIASTSSLDDAAAAAVAVASFVLVLVGGPIAVETLSHGRSLGKLACGLRVVRDDGGPIRFRHALVRGAVGVIEILMTFGVVACIASLVSARGRRLGDVFAGTLVVRERVPAGRAAFVPPPPPWLVGRFAELDLSGVPEGLWLAIRQYLTRMGQLDPQVGGAMAERLAGDLVERTGAPAPYGVPAAAYLAAVVHERQARDARRAFGEVEGPIAEAGGGLDSRSGYGGGYGYGGGGGSETAAYPGGFAPPGAPGAPGSSATPRVRAPGSGAGAGAGGASSEEAPPATGFVPPA
;
A
#
# COMPACT_ATOMS: atom_id res chain seq x y z
N MET A 1 31.14 17.94 -8.60
CA MET A 1 30.49 16.61 -8.72
C MET A 1 30.82 15.81 -7.47
N THR A 2 30.22 16.15 -6.33
CA THR A 2 30.32 15.36 -5.09
C THR A 2 29.09 14.47 -5.03
N GLY A 3 29.27 13.21 -5.40
CA GLY A 3 28.27 12.17 -5.17
C GLY A 3 28.20 11.88 -3.68
N GLU A 4 27.34 12.59 -2.97
CA GLU A 4 26.84 12.09 -1.70
C GLU A 4 26.03 10.83 -1.99
N ALA A 5 26.73 9.70 -1.98
CA ALA A 5 26.10 8.41 -1.73
C ALA A 5 25.56 8.48 -0.31
N VAL A 6 24.36 9.04 -0.16
CA VAL A 6 23.55 8.88 1.05
C VAL A 6 23.48 7.38 1.27
N ALA A 7 24.24 6.91 2.25
CA ALA A 7 24.21 5.53 2.69
C ALA A 7 22.78 5.29 3.18
N LEU A 8 21.93 4.82 2.27
CA LEU A 8 20.61 4.32 2.61
C LEU A 8 20.86 3.21 3.62
N GLU A 9 20.56 3.48 4.89
CA GLU A 9 20.50 2.46 5.93
C GLU A 9 19.37 1.51 5.57
N LEU A 10 19.69 0.56 4.69
CA LEU A 10 18.81 -0.52 4.29
C LEU A 10 18.63 -1.41 5.51
N ARG A 11 17.54 -1.18 6.26
CA ARG A 11 17.22 -1.95 7.45
C ARG A 11 17.14 -3.43 7.07
N PRO A 12 18.07 -4.29 7.55
CA PRO A 12 18.07 -5.69 7.19
C PRO A 12 16.74 -6.33 7.61
N ALA A 13 16.19 -7.19 6.76
CA ALA A 13 14.98 -7.93 7.09
C ALA A 13 15.24 -8.84 8.30
N LYS A 14 14.28 -8.94 9.23
CA LYS A 14 14.41 -9.82 10.40
C LYS A 14 14.53 -11.27 9.92
N LEU A 15 15.50 -12.02 10.46
CA LEU A 15 15.78 -13.41 10.10
C LEU A 15 14.53 -14.33 9.91
N PRO A 16 13.47 -14.24 10.75
CA PRO A 16 12.28 -15.07 10.57
C PRO A 16 11.54 -14.82 9.25
N SER A 17 11.41 -13.54 8.85
CA SER A 17 10.75 -13.19 7.57
C SER A 17 11.53 -13.70 6.37
N ARG A 18 12.87 -13.75 6.47
CA ARG A 18 13.73 -14.29 5.44
C ARG A 18 13.66 -15.82 5.37
N ALA A 19 13.67 -16.49 6.52
CA ALA A 19 13.48 -17.94 6.59
C ALA A 19 12.13 -18.35 6.00
N LEU A 20 11.04 -17.65 6.37
CA LEU A 20 9.71 -17.90 5.82
C LEU A 20 9.66 -17.70 4.30
N ALA A 21 10.26 -16.62 3.79
CA ALA A 21 10.33 -16.39 2.34
C ALA A 21 11.08 -17.53 1.62
N VAL A 22 12.19 -18.02 2.18
CA VAL A 22 12.94 -19.16 1.62
C VAL A 22 12.13 -20.46 1.69
N LEU A 23 11.40 -20.70 2.79
CA LEU A 23 10.54 -21.88 2.91
C LEU A 23 9.42 -21.88 1.87
N ILE A 24 8.78 -20.73 1.64
CA ILE A 24 7.75 -20.60 0.59
C ILE A 24 8.37 -20.80 -0.79
N ASP A 25 9.52 -20.17 -1.06
CA ASP A 25 10.23 -20.34 -2.35
C ASP A 25 10.61 -21.81 -2.59
N LEU A 26 11.08 -22.52 -1.55
CA LEU A 26 11.44 -23.93 -1.63
C LEU A 26 10.23 -24.82 -1.84
N ALA A 27 9.12 -24.56 -1.13
CA ALA A 27 7.87 -25.29 -1.31
C ALA A 27 7.33 -25.11 -2.75
N VAL A 28 7.34 -23.90 -3.28
CA VAL A 28 6.93 -23.63 -4.67
C VAL A 28 7.85 -24.34 -5.65
N ALA A 29 9.17 -24.26 -5.48
CA ALA A 29 10.12 -24.95 -6.34
C ALA A 29 9.95 -26.48 -6.29
N PHE A 30 9.67 -27.03 -5.11
CA PHE A 30 9.41 -28.45 -4.92
C PHE A 30 8.10 -28.90 -5.60
N VAL A 31 7.02 -28.14 -5.44
CA VAL A 31 5.76 -28.41 -6.15
C VAL A 31 5.95 -28.33 -7.66
N ALA A 32 6.65 -27.31 -8.16
CA ALA A 32 6.97 -27.18 -9.58
C ALA A 32 7.79 -28.38 -10.08
N TYR A 33 8.77 -28.84 -9.28
CA TYR A 33 9.57 -30.02 -9.60
C TYR A 33 8.72 -31.29 -9.69
N LEU A 34 7.79 -31.51 -8.76
CA LEU A 34 6.86 -32.64 -8.82
C LEU A 34 5.98 -32.58 -10.07
N VAL A 35 5.39 -31.42 -10.38
CA VAL A 35 4.54 -31.24 -11.57
C VAL A 35 5.31 -31.54 -12.85
N VAL A 36 6.53 -31.00 -12.99
CA VAL A 36 7.39 -31.25 -14.15
C VAL A 36 7.76 -32.73 -14.23
N THR A 37 8.15 -33.35 -13.11
CA THR A 37 8.55 -34.76 -13.07
C THR A 37 7.39 -35.68 -13.42
N PHE A 38 6.19 -35.45 -12.88
CA PHE A 38 5.01 -36.22 -13.24
C PHE A 38 4.61 -36.02 -14.71
N GLY A 39 4.70 -34.79 -15.23
CA GLY A 39 4.43 -34.52 -16.64
C GLY A 39 5.41 -35.24 -17.58
N ILE A 40 6.69 -35.26 -17.23
CA ILE A 40 7.71 -36.04 -17.94
C ILE A 40 7.36 -37.52 -17.90
N ILE A 41 7.16 -38.10 -16.71
CA ILE A 41 6.87 -39.54 -16.56
C ILE A 41 5.60 -39.92 -17.35
N ALA A 42 4.54 -39.12 -17.28
CA ALA A 42 3.30 -39.36 -18.01
C ALA A 42 3.45 -39.29 -19.53
N SER A 43 4.41 -38.51 -20.04
CA SER A 43 4.67 -38.33 -21.47
C SER A 43 5.73 -39.29 -22.01
N THR A 44 6.35 -40.09 -21.14
CA THR A 44 7.55 -40.85 -21.44
C THR A 44 7.31 -42.34 -21.29
N SER A 45 6.78 -42.98 -22.34
CA SER A 45 6.57 -44.44 -22.36
C SER A 45 7.72 -45.22 -23.03
N SER A 46 8.74 -44.55 -23.55
CA SER A 46 9.74 -45.17 -24.44
C SER A 46 11.18 -44.68 -24.28
N LEU A 47 11.53 -43.97 -23.19
CA LEU A 47 12.94 -43.65 -22.93
C LEU A 47 13.66 -44.88 -22.39
N ASP A 48 14.92 -45.03 -22.80
CA ASP A 48 15.84 -45.93 -22.13
C ASP A 48 16.27 -45.36 -20.76
N ASP A 49 16.88 -46.22 -19.94
CA ASP A 49 17.29 -45.87 -18.58
C ASP A 49 18.28 -44.70 -18.55
N ALA A 50 19.16 -44.60 -19.56
CA ALA A 50 20.17 -43.54 -19.64
C ALA A 50 19.53 -42.17 -19.91
N ALA A 51 18.61 -42.10 -20.86
CA ALA A 51 17.87 -40.90 -21.17
C ALA A 51 16.93 -40.51 -20.01
N ALA A 52 16.28 -41.47 -19.36
CA ALA A 52 15.48 -41.22 -18.16
C ALA A 52 16.33 -40.60 -17.03
N ALA A 53 17.52 -41.15 -16.77
CA ALA A 53 18.45 -40.61 -15.78
C ALA A 53 18.92 -39.19 -16.16
N ALA A 54 19.27 -38.96 -17.43
CA ALA A 54 19.69 -37.65 -17.91
C ALA A 54 18.58 -36.60 -17.76
N VAL A 55 17.34 -36.95 -18.11
CA VAL A 55 16.17 -36.08 -17.96
C VAL A 55 15.86 -35.80 -16.48
N ALA A 56 15.99 -36.79 -15.59
CA ALA A 56 15.80 -36.60 -14.16
C ALA A 56 16.84 -35.65 -13.56
N VAL A 57 18.12 -35.79 -13.92
CA VAL A 57 19.18 -34.87 -13.48
C VAL A 57 18.95 -33.47 -14.05
N ALA A 58 18.61 -33.37 -15.34
CA ALA A 58 18.35 -32.11 -16.00
C ALA A 58 17.15 -31.39 -15.37
N SER A 59 16.03 -32.08 -15.11
CA SER A 59 14.85 -31.50 -14.48
C SER A 59 15.14 -31.05 -13.05
N PHE A 60 15.89 -31.84 -12.28
CA PHE A 60 16.32 -31.48 -10.92
C PHE A 60 17.12 -30.17 -10.93
N VAL A 61 18.14 -30.07 -11.78
CA VAL A 61 18.99 -28.87 -11.87
C VAL A 61 18.20 -27.69 -12.43
N LEU A 62 17.47 -27.86 -13.53
CA LEU A 62 16.75 -26.77 -14.17
C LEU A 62 15.61 -26.22 -13.31
N VAL A 63 14.89 -27.07 -12.58
CA VAL A 63 13.74 -26.61 -11.77
C VAL A 63 14.20 -26.09 -10.41
N LEU A 64 15.05 -26.82 -9.67
CA LEU A 64 15.42 -26.44 -8.31
C LEU A 64 16.55 -25.40 -8.25
N VAL A 65 17.36 -25.30 -9.30
CA VAL A 65 18.46 -24.32 -9.37
C VAL A 65 18.15 -23.28 -10.44
N GLY A 66 17.91 -23.70 -11.67
CA GLY A 66 17.62 -22.81 -12.80
C GLY A 66 16.35 -21.98 -12.58
N GLY A 67 15.28 -22.58 -12.07
CA GLY A 67 13.98 -21.93 -11.83
C GLY A 67 14.10 -20.73 -10.88
N PRO A 68 14.59 -20.91 -9.64
CA PRO A 68 14.83 -19.79 -8.73
C PRO A 68 15.75 -18.71 -9.30
N ILE A 69 16.82 -19.08 -10.03
CA ILE A 69 17.72 -18.12 -10.67
C ILE A 69 16.99 -17.31 -11.73
N ALA A 70 16.20 -17.96 -12.59
CA ALA A 70 15.41 -17.32 -13.63
C ALA A 70 14.36 -16.38 -13.02
N VAL A 71 13.63 -16.86 -12.02
CA VAL A 71 12.63 -16.04 -11.30
C VAL A 71 13.30 -14.84 -10.67
N GLU A 72 14.38 -15.00 -9.90
CA GLU A 72 15.09 -13.86 -9.29
C GLU A 72 15.62 -12.88 -10.35
N THR A 73 16.17 -13.38 -11.46
CA THR A 73 16.70 -12.55 -12.54
C THR A 73 15.62 -11.72 -13.22
N LEU A 74 14.52 -12.36 -13.65
CA LEU A 74 13.43 -11.72 -14.39
C LEU A 74 12.61 -10.77 -13.50
N SER A 75 12.45 -11.12 -12.22
CA SER A 75 11.69 -10.33 -11.24
C SER A 75 12.50 -9.21 -10.58
N HIS A 76 13.78 -9.05 -10.94
CA HIS A 76 14.68 -8.09 -10.32
C HIS A 76 14.81 -8.26 -8.79
N GLY A 77 14.86 -9.53 -8.34
CA GLY A 77 15.09 -9.91 -6.95
C GLY A 77 13.82 -10.22 -6.15
N ARG A 78 12.70 -10.50 -6.80
CA ARG A 78 11.40 -10.76 -6.18
C ARG A 78 10.88 -12.17 -6.54
N SER A 79 11.14 -13.15 -5.69
CA SER A 79 10.46 -14.45 -5.76
C SER A 79 9.12 -14.42 -5.02
N LEU A 80 8.29 -15.44 -5.21
CA LEU A 80 6.95 -15.52 -4.60
C LEU A 80 6.98 -15.42 -3.07
N GLY A 81 7.86 -16.15 -2.39
CA GLY A 81 8.00 -16.07 -0.94
C GLY A 81 8.50 -14.70 -0.47
N LYS A 82 9.41 -14.10 -1.24
CA LYS A 82 9.89 -12.73 -0.96
C LYS A 82 8.77 -11.72 -1.14
N LEU A 83 7.96 -11.81 -2.20
CA LEU A 83 6.79 -10.97 -2.42
C LEU A 83 5.77 -11.10 -1.26
N ALA A 84 5.44 -12.32 -0.85
CA ALA A 84 4.53 -12.57 0.26
C ALA A 84 5.01 -11.94 1.58
N CYS A 85 6.34 -11.91 1.79
CA CYS A 85 6.96 -11.32 2.96
C CYS A 85 7.33 -9.82 2.81
N GLY A 86 7.04 -9.19 1.66
CA GLY A 86 7.43 -7.80 1.36
C GLY A 86 8.95 -7.61 1.32
N LEU A 87 9.67 -8.58 0.76
CA LEU A 87 11.12 -8.62 0.66
C LEU A 87 11.56 -8.50 -0.80
N ARG A 88 12.76 -7.96 -0.99
CA ARG A 88 13.42 -7.90 -2.28
C ARG A 88 14.92 -8.05 -2.11
N VAL A 89 15.55 -8.77 -3.03
CA VAL A 89 17.01 -8.80 -3.14
C VAL A 89 17.48 -7.58 -3.92
N VAL A 90 18.39 -6.82 -3.34
CA VAL A 90 19.08 -5.69 -3.96
C VAL A 90 20.58 -5.93 -3.95
N ARG A 91 21.30 -5.26 -4.83
CA ARG A 91 22.76 -5.22 -4.81
C ARG A 91 23.26 -4.36 -3.65
N ASP A 92 24.53 -4.49 -3.32
CA ASP A 92 25.18 -3.66 -2.29
C ASP A 92 25.20 -2.16 -2.66
N ASP A 93 25.08 -1.81 -3.94
CA ASP A 93 24.90 -0.43 -4.45
C ASP A 93 23.43 0.04 -4.44
N GLY A 94 22.50 -0.77 -3.92
CA GLY A 94 21.05 -0.50 -3.89
C GLY A 94 20.32 -0.76 -5.21
N GLY A 95 21.04 -1.10 -6.28
CA GLY A 95 20.44 -1.36 -7.59
C GLY A 95 19.73 -2.73 -7.70
N PRO A 96 18.96 -2.95 -8.77
CA PRO A 96 18.33 -4.25 -9.03
C PRO A 96 19.37 -5.33 -9.28
N ILE A 97 19.06 -6.58 -8.94
CA ILE A 97 19.97 -7.69 -9.25
C ILE A 97 20.06 -7.95 -10.76
N ARG A 98 21.15 -8.60 -11.16
CA ARG A 98 21.41 -9.02 -12.55
C ARG A 98 21.60 -10.54 -12.55
N PHE A 99 21.54 -11.17 -13.71
CA PHE A 99 21.73 -12.61 -13.86
C PHE A 99 22.96 -13.14 -13.12
N ARG A 100 24.14 -12.51 -13.27
CA ARG A 100 25.37 -12.93 -12.58
C ARG A 100 25.22 -13.01 -11.05
N HIS A 101 24.46 -12.08 -10.46
CA HIS A 101 24.26 -12.05 -9.02
C HIS A 101 23.31 -13.18 -8.60
N ALA A 102 22.21 -13.38 -9.36
CA ALA A 102 21.28 -14.49 -9.14
C ALA A 102 21.97 -15.86 -9.32
N LEU A 103 22.84 -16.00 -10.32
CA LEU A 103 23.59 -17.22 -10.59
C LEU A 103 24.54 -17.57 -9.44
N VAL A 104 25.37 -16.63 -8.97
CA VAL A 104 26.27 -16.86 -7.84
C VAL A 104 25.48 -17.22 -6.57
N ARG A 105 24.38 -16.51 -6.30
CA ARG A 105 23.48 -16.83 -5.18
C ARG A 105 22.88 -18.22 -5.30
N GLY A 106 22.43 -18.59 -6.50
CA GLY A 106 21.81 -19.89 -6.77
C GLY A 106 22.81 -21.02 -6.61
N ALA A 107 24.01 -20.88 -7.17
CA ALA A 107 25.08 -21.87 -7.07
C ALA A 107 25.51 -22.12 -5.62
N VAL A 108 25.78 -21.05 -4.85
CA VAL A 108 26.08 -21.17 -3.41
C VAL A 108 24.86 -21.70 -2.63
N GLY A 109 23.66 -21.30 -3.05
CA GLY A 109 22.38 -21.76 -2.52
C GLY A 109 22.18 -23.28 -2.60
N VAL A 110 22.71 -23.95 -3.62
CA VAL A 110 22.70 -25.42 -3.69
C VAL A 110 23.39 -26.03 -2.47
N ILE A 111 24.55 -25.47 -2.11
CA ILE A 111 25.36 -25.98 -1.01
C ILE A 111 24.73 -25.58 0.33
N GLU A 112 24.45 -24.29 0.55
CA GLU A 112 24.02 -23.79 1.87
C GLU A 112 22.52 -23.96 2.19
N ILE A 113 21.68 -24.22 1.17
CA ILE A 113 20.23 -24.39 1.33
C ILE A 113 19.81 -25.82 1.00
N LEU A 114 20.08 -26.31 -0.21
CA LEU A 114 19.58 -27.62 -0.64
C LEU A 114 20.31 -28.77 0.07
N MET A 115 21.64 -28.76 0.09
CA MET A 115 22.43 -29.85 0.69
C MET A 115 22.41 -29.83 2.22
N THR A 116 22.32 -28.64 2.84
CA THR A 116 22.35 -28.51 4.31
C THR A 116 21.01 -28.14 4.94
N PHE A 117 19.90 -28.28 4.21
CA PHE A 117 18.56 -27.89 4.66
C PHE A 117 18.49 -26.47 5.25
N GLY A 118 19.27 -25.54 4.70
CA GLY A 118 19.34 -24.15 5.16
C GLY A 118 20.09 -23.91 6.48
N VAL A 119 20.66 -24.93 7.15
CA VAL A 119 21.37 -24.75 8.41
C VAL A 119 22.57 -23.82 8.25
N VAL A 120 23.40 -24.04 7.23
CA VAL A 120 24.55 -23.17 6.94
C VAL A 120 24.10 -21.75 6.60
N ALA A 121 23.04 -21.60 5.79
CA ALA A 121 22.48 -20.29 5.48
C ALA A 121 22.00 -19.55 6.74
N CYS A 122 21.37 -20.24 7.68
CA CYS A 122 20.91 -19.69 8.96
C CYS A 122 22.07 -19.23 9.83
N ILE A 123 23.09 -20.08 10.03
CA ILE A 123 24.28 -19.73 10.82
C ILE A 123 25.01 -18.54 10.20
N ALA A 124 25.27 -18.57 8.89
CA ALA A 124 25.91 -17.47 8.18
C ALA A 124 25.14 -16.15 8.35
N SER A 125 23.81 -16.21 8.29
CA SER A 125 22.95 -15.04 8.48
C SER A 125 22.94 -14.53 9.92
N LEU A 126 23.03 -15.41 10.92
CA LEU A 126 23.09 -15.04 12.34
C LEU A 126 24.42 -14.38 12.72
N VAL A 127 25.53 -14.89 12.18
CA VAL A 127 26.87 -14.36 12.45
C VAL A 127 27.16 -13.10 11.64
N SER A 128 26.48 -12.91 10.50
CA SER A 128 26.63 -11.72 9.67
C SER A 128 26.03 -10.49 10.34
N ALA A 129 26.83 -9.44 10.53
CA ALA A 129 26.37 -8.13 11.01
C ALA A 129 25.24 -7.52 10.14
N ARG A 130 25.18 -7.91 8.86
CA ARG A 130 24.15 -7.45 7.90
C ARG A 130 23.07 -8.50 7.62
N GLY A 131 23.05 -9.62 8.35
CA GLY A 131 22.06 -10.68 8.17
C GLY A 131 22.16 -11.43 6.83
N ARG A 132 23.34 -11.41 6.18
CA ARG A 132 23.59 -12.02 4.86
C ARG A 132 24.00 -13.49 5.02
N ARG A 133 23.46 -14.37 4.18
CA ARG A 133 23.95 -15.74 4.01
C ARG A 133 25.13 -15.75 3.03
N LEU A 134 25.83 -16.88 2.89
CA LEU A 134 27.03 -16.96 2.05
C LEU A 134 26.71 -16.55 0.61
N GLY A 135 25.58 -17.02 0.06
CA GLY A 135 25.17 -16.66 -1.29
C GLY A 135 24.96 -15.17 -1.51
N ASP A 136 24.40 -14.41 -0.55
CA ASP A 136 24.31 -12.95 -0.75
C ASP A 136 25.67 -12.27 -0.56
N VAL A 137 26.55 -12.78 0.32
CA VAL A 137 27.92 -12.25 0.51
C VAL A 137 28.72 -12.36 -0.78
N PHE A 138 28.82 -13.57 -1.36
CA PHE A 138 29.58 -13.80 -2.59
C PHE A 138 29.00 -13.06 -3.80
N ALA A 139 27.68 -12.88 -3.83
CA ALA A 139 27.04 -12.18 -4.93
C ALA A 139 26.98 -10.65 -4.77
N GLY A 140 27.48 -10.07 -3.67
CA GLY A 140 27.38 -8.63 -3.44
C GLY A 140 25.93 -8.13 -3.34
N THR A 141 25.06 -8.91 -2.68
CA THR A 141 23.62 -8.60 -2.54
C THR A 141 23.16 -8.62 -1.08
N LEU A 142 22.01 -7.99 -0.84
CA LEU A 142 21.33 -7.93 0.45
C LEU A 142 19.82 -8.11 0.25
N VAL A 143 19.16 -8.79 1.19
CA VAL A 143 17.70 -8.88 1.22
C VAL A 143 17.15 -7.76 2.10
N VAL A 144 16.38 -6.87 1.49
CA VAL A 144 15.78 -5.72 2.16
C VAL A 144 14.28 -5.87 2.22
N ARG A 145 13.68 -5.29 3.27
CA ARG A 145 12.23 -5.18 3.33
C ARG A 145 11.81 -4.04 2.42
N GLU A 146 11.27 -4.41 1.26
CA GLU A 146 10.59 -3.44 0.41
C GLU A 146 9.32 -3.05 1.17
N ARG A 147 9.17 -1.77 1.51
CA ARG A 147 7.86 -1.28 1.96
C ARG A 147 6.94 -1.48 0.77
N VAL A 148 6.21 -2.59 0.77
CA VAL A 148 5.08 -2.82 -0.12
C VAL A 148 4.30 -1.50 -0.07
N PRO A 149 4.15 -0.75 -1.18
CA PRO A 149 3.16 0.31 -1.24
C PRO A 149 1.89 -0.41 -0.87
N ALA A 150 1.40 -0.18 0.35
CA ALA A 150 0.41 -1.06 0.93
C ALA A 150 -0.74 -1.14 -0.08
N GLY A 151 -1.00 -2.35 -0.58
CA GLY A 151 -2.23 -2.71 -1.26
C GLY A 151 -3.44 -2.65 -0.31
N ARG A 152 -3.29 -2.03 0.86
CA ARG A 152 -4.34 -1.18 1.42
C ARG A 152 -4.04 0.24 0.95
N ALA A 153 -4.64 0.65 -0.18
CA ALA A 153 -5.12 2.02 -0.25
C ALA A 153 -5.76 2.27 1.12
N ALA A 154 -5.13 3.11 1.94
CA ALA A 154 -5.58 3.33 3.30
C ALA A 154 -7.06 3.67 3.17
N PHE A 155 -7.93 2.79 3.70
CA PHE A 155 -9.36 2.79 3.40
C PHE A 155 -9.90 4.16 3.79
N VAL A 156 -10.07 5.01 2.79
CA VAL A 156 -10.78 6.26 2.96
C VAL A 156 -12.24 5.83 3.01
N PRO A 157 -12.97 6.12 4.11
CA PRO A 157 -14.36 5.71 4.21
C PRO A 157 -15.13 6.23 2.99
N PRO A 158 -15.93 5.36 2.32
CA PRO A 158 -16.70 5.79 1.17
C PRO A 158 -17.66 6.92 1.59
N PRO A 159 -17.86 7.93 0.74
CA PRO A 159 -18.82 8.98 1.05
C PRO A 159 -20.23 8.40 1.15
N PRO A 160 -21.12 9.03 1.93
CA PRO A 160 -22.53 8.66 1.97
C PRO A 160 -23.13 8.63 0.54
N PRO A 161 -24.00 7.67 0.20
CA PRO A 161 -24.50 7.49 -1.17
C PRO A 161 -25.14 8.75 -1.77
N TRP A 162 -25.78 9.57 -0.94
CA TRP A 162 -26.45 10.80 -1.34
C TRP A 162 -25.50 11.99 -1.62
N LEU A 163 -24.20 11.84 -1.35
CA LEU A 163 -23.16 12.83 -1.64
C LEU A 163 -22.29 12.44 -2.84
N VAL A 164 -22.41 11.21 -3.34
CA VAL A 164 -21.64 10.72 -4.49
C VAL A 164 -21.98 11.57 -5.72
N GLY A 165 -20.95 12.06 -6.42
CA GLY A 165 -21.10 12.85 -7.65
C GLY A 165 -21.60 14.29 -7.45
N ARG A 166 -21.98 14.70 -6.23
CA ARG A 166 -22.46 16.07 -5.96
C ARG A 166 -21.37 17.14 -6.19
N PHE A 167 -20.11 16.75 -6.07
CA PHE A 167 -18.96 17.63 -6.27
C PHE A 167 -18.28 17.41 -7.62
N ALA A 168 -18.98 16.79 -8.59
CA ALA A 168 -18.43 16.50 -9.91
C ALA A 168 -18.04 17.75 -10.71
N GLU A 169 -18.64 18.91 -10.42
CA GLU A 169 -18.32 20.19 -11.06
C GLU A 169 -17.29 21.02 -10.28
N LEU A 170 -16.85 20.56 -9.10
CA LEU A 170 -15.91 21.29 -8.25
C LEU A 170 -14.54 21.43 -8.97
N ASP A 171 -14.00 22.64 -9.04
CA ASP A 171 -12.62 22.82 -9.49
C ASP A 171 -11.66 22.42 -8.37
N LEU A 172 -10.82 21.42 -8.65
CA LEU A 172 -9.86 20.83 -7.72
C LEU A 172 -8.41 21.21 -8.05
N SER A 173 -8.20 21.95 -9.14
CA SER A 173 -6.87 22.27 -9.65
C SER A 173 -6.06 23.18 -8.72
N GLY A 174 -6.74 24.04 -7.96
CA GLY A 174 -6.13 25.00 -7.01
C GLY A 174 -5.71 24.42 -5.64
N VAL A 175 -5.99 23.14 -5.38
CA VAL A 175 -5.75 22.52 -4.07
C VAL A 175 -4.34 21.93 -3.98
N PRO A 176 -3.47 22.39 -3.06
CA PRO A 176 -2.09 21.93 -2.97
C PRO A 176 -1.97 20.48 -2.48
N GLU A 177 -0.97 19.75 -2.96
CA GLU A 177 -0.75 18.33 -2.63
C GLU A 177 -0.57 18.08 -1.12
N GLY A 178 0.01 19.04 -0.39
CA GLY A 178 0.13 18.97 1.07
C GLY A 178 -1.23 18.92 1.81
N LEU A 179 -2.23 19.66 1.31
CA LEU A 179 -3.57 19.66 1.90
C LEU A 179 -4.29 18.33 1.62
N TRP A 180 -4.14 17.79 0.41
CA TRP A 180 -4.66 16.46 0.08
C TRP A 180 -4.07 15.35 0.95
N LEU A 181 -2.77 15.42 1.21
CA LEU A 181 -2.12 14.49 2.11
C LEU A 181 -2.67 14.61 3.54
N ALA A 182 -2.86 15.82 4.04
CA ALA A 182 -3.44 16.07 5.36
C ALA A 182 -4.88 15.52 5.47
N ILE A 183 -5.72 15.77 4.47
CA ILE A 183 -7.10 15.24 4.40
C ILE A 183 -7.09 13.71 4.40
N ARG A 184 -6.24 13.08 3.57
CA ARG A 184 -6.13 11.62 3.51
C ARG A 184 -5.62 11.04 4.84
N GLN A 185 -4.65 11.68 5.50
CA GLN A 185 -4.17 11.24 6.81
C GLN A 185 -5.27 11.33 7.88
N TYR A 186 -6.06 12.41 7.88
CA TYR A 186 -7.22 12.56 8.75
C TYR A 186 -8.25 11.44 8.49
N LEU A 187 -8.72 11.28 7.26
CA LEU A 187 -9.77 10.32 6.91
C LEU A 187 -9.38 8.86 7.22
N THR A 188 -8.09 8.54 7.13
CA THR A 188 -7.59 7.19 7.43
C THR A 188 -7.40 6.91 8.92
N ARG A 189 -7.38 7.96 9.76
CA ARG A 189 -7.20 7.86 11.22
C ARG A 189 -8.39 8.37 12.03
N MET A 190 -9.44 8.87 11.39
CA MET A 190 -10.57 9.51 12.08
C MET A 190 -11.27 8.61 13.11
N GLY A 191 -11.29 7.29 12.91
CA GLY A 191 -11.84 6.32 13.88
C GLY A 191 -10.95 6.05 15.10
N GLN A 192 -9.73 6.60 15.14
CA GLN A 192 -8.77 6.48 16.25
C GLN A 192 -8.58 7.81 16.99
N LEU A 193 -9.13 8.91 16.48
CA LEU A 193 -9.04 10.22 17.10
C LEU A 193 -10.16 10.39 18.13
N ASP A 194 -9.88 11.18 19.17
CA ASP A 194 -10.93 11.66 20.07
C ASP A 194 -12.02 12.39 19.25
N PRO A 195 -13.31 12.15 19.49
CA PRO A 195 -14.40 12.73 18.69
C PRO A 195 -14.38 14.26 18.62
N GLN A 196 -13.97 14.96 19.69
CA GLN A 196 -13.93 16.43 19.70
C GLN A 196 -12.75 16.94 18.88
N VAL A 197 -11.57 16.35 19.07
CA VAL A 197 -10.36 16.72 18.31
C VAL A 197 -10.51 16.38 16.84
N GLY A 198 -11.05 15.20 16.52
CA GLY A 198 -11.34 14.77 15.17
C GLY A 198 -12.35 15.66 14.46
N GLY A 199 -13.39 16.14 15.17
CA GLY A 199 -14.35 17.11 14.66
C GLY A 199 -13.70 18.45 14.32
N ALA A 200 -12.92 19.02 15.26
CA ALA A 200 -12.23 20.29 15.05
C ALA A 200 -11.23 20.24 13.88
N MET A 201 -10.51 19.11 13.74
CA MET A 201 -9.60 18.90 12.59
C MET A 201 -10.36 18.79 11.26
N ALA A 202 -11.53 18.14 11.25
CA ALA A 202 -12.36 18.04 10.05
C ALA A 202 -12.84 19.41 9.58
N GLU A 203 -13.33 20.24 10.50
CA GLU A 203 -13.81 21.59 10.22
C GLU A 203 -12.68 22.47 9.68
N ARG A 204 -11.49 22.41 10.28
CA ARG A 204 -10.32 23.17 9.80
C ARG A 204 -9.94 22.77 8.38
N LEU A 205 -9.81 21.46 8.12
CA LEU A 205 -9.45 20.95 6.79
C LEU A 205 -10.54 21.22 5.74
N ALA A 206 -11.81 21.19 6.13
CA ALA A 206 -12.92 21.54 5.26
C ALA A 206 -12.90 23.04 4.92
N GLY A 207 -12.62 23.91 5.90
CA GLY A 207 -12.42 25.34 5.69
C GLY A 207 -11.27 25.63 4.72
N ASP A 208 -10.10 25.04 4.96
CA ASP A 208 -8.92 25.17 4.09
C ASP A 208 -9.23 24.71 2.64
N LEU A 209 -10.06 23.68 2.49
CA LEU A 209 -10.48 23.19 1.18
C LEU A 209 -11.47 24.15 0.50
N VAL A 210 -12.46 24.67 1.23
CA VAL A 210 -13.44 25.65 0.73
C VAL A 210 -12.76 26.95 0.29
N GLU A 211 -11.77 27.44 1.03
CA GLU A 211 -10.99 28.62 0.64
C GLU A 211 -10.27 28.43 -0.71
N ARG A 212 -9.90 27.20 -1.05
CA ARG A 212 -9.16 26.88 -2.27
C ARG A 212 -10.06 26.53 -3.46
N THR A 213 -11.24 25.96 -3.21
CA THR A 213 -12.19 25.56 -4.25
C THR A 213 -13.29 26.61 -4.48
N GLY A 214 -13.43 27.60 -3.59
CA GLY A 214 -14.44 28.67 -3.67
C GLY A 214 -15.88 28.19 -3.46
N ALA A 215 -16.09 26.91 -3.18
CA ALA A 215 -17.41 26.29 -3.09
C ALA A 215 -17.68 25.86 -1.63
N PRO A 216 -18.71 26.43 -0.98
CA PRO A 216 -19.00 26.14 0.42
C PRO A 216 -19.43 24.69 0.63
N ALA A 217 -19.07 24.12 1.78
CA ALA A 217 -19.60 22.83 2.20
C ALA A 217 -21.14 22.91 2.32
N PRO A 218 -21.91 21.93 1.81
CA PRO A 218 -23.37 22.01 1.85
C PRO A 218 -23.90 22.02 3.29
N TYR A 219 -24.89 22.86 3.57
CA TYR A 219 -25.52 22.96 4.89
C TYR A 219 -26.07 21.60 5.35
N GLY A 220 -25.73 21.21 6.59
CA GLY A 220 -26.16 19.95 7.19
C GLY A 220 -25.31 18.73 6.83
N VAL A 221 -24.23 18.89 6.06
CA VAL A 221 -23.25 17.83 5.80
C VAL A 221 -22.12 17.89 6.85
N PRO A 222 -21.82 16.79 7.56
CA PRO A 222 -20.65 16.74 8.43
C PRO A 222 -19.35 16.98 7.66
N ALA A 223 -18.43 17.79 8.20
CA ALA A 223 -17.17 18.14 7.53
C ALA A 223 -16.36 16.91 7.06
N ALA A 224 -16.32 15.85 7.87
CA ALA A 224 -15.66 14.60 7.48
C ALA A 224 -16.31 13.91 6.27
N ALA A 225 -17.64 13.97 6.13
CA ALA A 225 -18.37 13.40 5.01
C ALA A 225 -18.17 14.23 3.73
N TYR A 226 -18.09 15.56 3.86
CA TYR A 226 -17.70 16.46 2.78
C TYR A 226 -16.30 16.13 2.26
N LEU A 227 -15.30 16.04 3.15
CA LEU A 227 -13.92 15.70 2.79
C LEU A 227 -13.81 14.34 2.08
N ALA A 228 -14.52 13.31 2.60
CA ALA A 228 -14.57 12.00 1.97
C ALA A 228 -15.15 12.04 0.56
N ALA A 229 -16.22 12.81 0.35
CA ALA A 229 -16.86 12.94 -0.96
C ALA A 229 -15.97 13.64 -1.98
N VAL A 230 -15.26 14.71 -1.58
CA VAL A 230 -14.34 15.43 -2.47
C VAL A 230 -13.10 14.60 -2.82
N VAL A 231 -12.54 13.85 -1.86
CA VAL A 231 -11.43 12.92 -2.13
C VAL A 231 -11.87 11.81 -3.09
N HIS A 232 -13.06 11.26 -2.91
CA HIS A 232 -13.62 10.24 -3.80
C HIS A 232 -13.79 10.77 -5.22
N GLU A 233 -14.26 12.01 -5.38
CA GLU A 233 -14.41 12.64 -6.71
C GLU A 233 -13.04 12.84 -7.39
N ARG A 234 -12.02 13.28 -6.65
CA ARG A 234 -10.64 13.37 -7.17
C ARG A 234 -10.15 12.01 -7.65
N GLN A 235 -10.31 10.97 -6.84
CA GLN A 235 -9.90 9.60 -7.20
C GLN A 235 -10.63 9.09 -8.44
N ALA A 236 -11.93 9.38 -8.56
CA ALA A 236 -12.71 9.00 -9.74
C ALA A 236 -12.22 9.71 -11.01
N ARG A 237 -11.84 11.00 -10.93
CA ARG A 237 -11.25 11.74 -12.06
C ARG A 237 -9.87 11.23 -12.44
N ASP A 238 -9.01 10.95 -11.45
CA ASP A 238 -7.67 10.42 -11.68
C ASP A 238 -7.72 9.01 -12.28
N ALA A 239 -8.66 8.17 -11.84
CA ALA A 239 -8.94 6.87 -12.44
C ALA A 239 -9.42 7.02 -13.90
N ARG A 240 -10.37 7.92 -14.18
CA ARG A 240 -10.83 8.17 -15.55
C ARG A 240 -9.71 8.68 -16.47
N ARG A 241 -8.76 9.47 -15.96
CA ARG A 241 -7.57 9.90 -16.74
C ARG A 241 -6.64 8.72 -17.03
N ALA A 242 -6.30 7.94 -15.99
CA ALA A 242 -5.40 6.80 -16.13
C ALA A 242 -5.97 5.67 -17.01
N PHE A 243 -7.29 5.44 -16.96
CA PHE A 243 -7.96 4.40 -17.76
C PHE A 243 -8.51 4.92 -19.10
N GLY A 244 -8.79 6.23 -19.22
CA GLY A 244 -9.26 6.87 -20.45
C GLY A 244 -8.13 7.24 -21.43
N GLU A 245 -6.88 7.36 -20.98
CA GLU A 245 -5.72 7.47 -21.88
C GLU A 245 -5.44 6.19 -22.69
N VAL A 246 -6.06 5.06 -22.33
CA VAL A 246 -5.99 3.82 -23.12
C VAL A 246 -6.92 3.88 -24.35
N GLU A 247 -7.80 4.88 -24.44
CA GLU A 247 -8.75 5.06 -25.53
C GLU A 247 -8.62 6.47 -26.14
N GLY A 248 -7.40 6.79 -26.61
CA GLY A 248 -7.07 7.99 -27.39
C GLY A 248 -7.09 7.74 -28.91
N PRO A 249 -7.15 8.79 -29.74
CA PRO A 249 -8.03 8.91 -30.90
C PRO A 249 -7.57 8.16 -32.16
N ILE A 250 -8.51 7.48 -32.82
CA ILE A 250 -8.42 7.18 -34.27
C ILE A 250 -8.48 8.51 -35.02
N ALA A 251 -7.30 9.09 -35.24
CA ALA A 251 -7.10 10.22 -36.12
C ALA A 251 -7.42 9.82 -37.57
N GLU A 252 -8.24 10.65 -38.20
CA GLU A 252 -8.56 10.62 -39.62
C GLU A 252 -7.30 10.55 -40.50
N ALA A 253 -7.29 9.60 -41.44
CA ALA A 253 -6.43 9.62 -42.61
C ALA A 253 -7.21 9.08 -43.82
N GLY A 254 -7.84 10.02 -44.53
CA GLY A 254 -7.99 10.12 -45.99
C GLY A 254 -8.33 8.89 -46.84
N GLY A 255 -9.42 9.02 -47.61
CA GLY A 255 -9.61 8.27 -48.85
C GLY A 255 -11.05 8.29 -49.35
N GLY A 256 -11.43 9.34 -50.07
CA GLY A 256 -12.74 9.42 -50.70
C GLY A 256 -12.92 8.45 -51.86
N LEU A 257 -14.13 7.94 -52.04
CA LEU A 257 -14.69 7.58 -53.34
C LEU A 257 -16.22 7.50 -53.28
N ASP A 258 -16.84 8.20 -54.23
CA ASP A 258 -18.25 8.23 -54.58
C ASP A 258 -18.91 6.83 -54.67
N SER A 259 -20.18 6.72 -54.21
CA SER A 259 -21.31 6.31 -55.07
C SER A 259 -22.65 6.22 -54.31
N ARG A 260 -23.59 7.07 -54.76
CA ARG A 260 -25.05 6.86 -54.97
C ARG A 260 -25.87 5.94 -54.05
N SER A 261 -26.83 6.60 -53.37
CA SER A 261 -28.30 6.37 -53.37
C SER A 261 -28.91 4.96 -53.24
N GLY A 262 -29.76 4.80 -52.20
CA GLY A 262 -31.07 4.13 -52.35
C GLY A 262 -31.50 3.14 -51.24
N TYR A 263 -32.66 3.43 -50.62
CA TYR A 263 -33.55 2.54 -49.81
C TYR A 263 -32.99 2.00 -48.47
N GLY A 264 -33.70 1.84 -47.34
CA GLY A 264 -35.14 1.80 -47.00
C GLY A 264 -35.37 0.65 -45.99
N GLY A 265 -36.02 0.91 -44.84
CA GLY A 265 -36.50 -0.10 -43.84
C GLY A 265 -35.55 -0.33 -42.65
N GLY A 266 -35.94 -0.09 -41.39
CA GLY A 266 -36.69 -1.01 -40.49
C GLY A 266 -35.72 -2.08 -39.94
N TYR A 267 -35.52 -2.38 -38.65
CA TYR A 267 -36.35 -2.50 -37.43
C TYR A 267 -35.35 -2.46 -36.24
N GLY A 268 -35.67 -1.97 -35.03
CA GLY A 268 -36.41 -2.73 -34.03
C GLY A 268 -35.61 -2.80 -32.72
N TYR A 269 -36.10 -2.10 -31.70
CA TYR A 269 -35.65 -2.13 -30.31
C TYR A 269 -36.28 -3.36 -29.62
N GLY A 270 -35.50 -4.12 -28.83
CA GLY A 270 -36.00 -5.14 -27.90
C GLY A 270 -34.86 -5.49 -26.92
N GLY A 271 -35.02 -5.48 -25.60
CA GLY A 271 -36.21 -5.53 -24.77
C GLY A 271 -36.37 -6.93 -24.16
N GLY A 272 -35.95 -7.10 -22.91
CA GLY A 272 -36.17 -8.29 -22.06
C GLY A 272 -34.95 -8.57 -21.18
N GLY A 273 -34.99 -8.54 -19.85
CA GLY A 273 -36.10 -8.72 -18.93
C GLY A 273 -35.82 -9.96 -18.07
N GLY A 274 -35.51 -9.76 -16.79
CA GLY A 274 -35.21 -10.82 -15.83
C GLY A 274 -35.07 -10.24 -14.42
N SER A 275 -36.19 -9.79 -13.87
CA SER A 275 -36.35 -9.32 -12.50
C SER A 275 -36.73 -10.48 -11.57
N GLU A 276 -35.94 -10.72 -10.52
CA GLU A 276 -36.39 -11.43 -9.33
C GLU A 276 -36.75 -10.43 -8.23
N THR A 277 -38.01 -10.49 -7.83
CA THR A 277 -38.67 -9.73 -6.78
C THR A 277 -38.31 -10.24 -5.39
N ALA A 278 -37.92 -9.35 -4.48
CA ALA A 278 -38.07 -9.56 -3.03
C ALA A 278 -38.85 -8.38 -2.43
N ALA A 279 -39.97 -8.72 -1.82
CA ALA A 279 -40.99 -7.82 -1.29
C ALA A 279 -40.55 -7.12 0.01
N TYR A 280 -40.88 -5.83 0.12
CA TYR A 280 -40.98 -5.11 1.39
C TYR A 280 -42.39 -5.22 1.95
N PRO A 281 -42.59 -5.40 3.27
CA PRO A 281 -43.85 -5.08 3.89
C PRO A 281 -43.81 -3.68 4.53
N GLY A 282 -44.84 -2.89 4.23
CA GLY A 282 -45.59 -2.12 5.23
C GLY A 282 -45.07 -0.73 5.60
N GLY A 283 -45.75 0.30 5.12
CA GLY A 283 -45.58 1.69 5.54
C GLY A 283 -46.32 2.07 6.83
N PHE A 284 -46.00 3.25 7.33
CA PHE A 284 -46.88 4.06 8.18
C PHE A 284 -46.66 5.55 7.88
N ALA A 285 -47.75 6.29 7.72
CA ALA A 285 -47.82 7.71 7.36
C ALA A 285 -47.89 8.62 8.61
N PRO A 286 -47.53 9.93 8.52
CA PRO A 286 -47.57 10.86 9.65
C PRO A 286 -49.00 11.43 9.86
N PRO A 287 -49.39 11.85 11.09
CA PRO A 287 -49.48 13.30 11.33
C PRO A 287 -49.35 13.77 12.81
N GLY A 288 -49.01 15.05 13.00
CA GLY A 288 -49.58 15.91 14.06
C GLY A 288 -48.71 16.23 15.30
N ALA A 289 -48.23 17.48 15.38
CA ALA A 289 -48.14 18.22 16.64
C ALA A 289 -49.51 18.90 16.87
N PRO A 290 -50.05 19.04 18.10
CA PRO A 290 -49.50 19.98 19.10
C PRO A 290 -49.68 19.58 20.59
N GLY A 291 -48.96 20.26 21.50
CA GLY A 291 -49.36 20.39 22.91
C GLY A 291 -48.24 20.28 23.96
N ALA A 292 -47.69 21.43 24.38
CA ALA A 292 -47.15 21.63 25.73
C ALA A 292 -48.35 21.84 26.70
N PRO A 293 -48.26 21.71 28.06
CA PRO A 293 -47.20 22.28 28.90
C PRO A 293 -46.78 21.45 30.15
N GLY A 294 -45.65 21.82 30.75
CA GLY A 294 -45.24 21.34 32.08
C GLY A 294 -43.94 21.97 32.55
N SER A 295 -44.00 22.67 33.68
CA SER A 295 -43.07 23.68 34.19
C SER A 295 -41.91 23.13 35.03
N SER A 296 -41.00 24.05 35.39
CA SER A 296 -39.94 24.02 36.43
C SER A 296 -38.61 23.33 36.06
N ALA A 297 -37.42 23.85 36.38
CA ALA A 297 -36.97 25.12 36.96
C ALA A 297 -35.44 25.24 36.71
N THR A 298 -34.97 26.46 36.44
CA THR A 298 -33.55 26.88 36.53
C THR A 298 -33.11 27.03 37.99
N PRO A 299 -31.81 26.90 38.31
CA PRO A 299 -30.99 28.12 38.52
C PRO A 299 -29.53 27.97 38.00
N ARG A 300 -29.01 28.92 37.21
CA ARG A 300 -28.43 30.24 37.52
C ARG A 300 -26.95 30.18 37.93
N VAL A 301 -26.12 30.76 37.06
CA VAL A 301 -24.69 31.09 37.17
C VAL A 301 -24.40 32.02 38.36
N ARG A 302 -23.25 31.85 39.02
CA ARG A 302 -22.58 32.91 39.79
C ARG A 302 -21.05 32.72 39.84
N ALA A 303 -20.33 33.75 39.43
CA ALA A 303 -18.98 34.14 39.89
C ALA A 303 -19.05 35.64 40.29
N PRO A 304 -18.02 36.33 40.79
CA PRO A 304 -16.73 35.91 41.37
C PRO A 304 -16.49 36.49 42.79
N GLY A 305 -15.35 36.20 43.42
CA GLY A 305 -14.94 36.82 44.68
C GLY A 305 -13.42 36.87 44.85
N SER A 306 -12.87 38.08 44.86
CA SER A 306 -11.48 38.46 45.13
C SER A 306 -11.18 38.53 46.63
N GLY A 307 -9.95 38.22 47.05
CA GLY A 307 -9.42 38.53 48.38
C GLY A 307 -7.90 38.47 48.41
N ALA A 308 -7.28 39.61 48.71
CA ALA A 308 -5.83 39.87 48.73
C ALA A 308 -5.20 39.70 50.13
N GLY A 309 -3.86 39.67 50.18
CA GLY A 309 -3.02 39.86 51.38
C GLY A 309 -1.78 38.96 51.35
N ALA A 310 -0.61 39.39 50.86
CA ALA A 310 0.39 40.29 51.47
C ALA A 310 1.18 39.66 52.64
N GLY A 311 2.49 39.49 52.45
CA GLY A 311 3.48 39.14 53.49
C GLY A 311 4.88 38.98 52.87
N ALA A 312 5.77 39.92 53.19
CA ALA A 312 7.08 40.15 52.56
C ALA A 312 8.27 39.74 53.45
N GLY A 313 9.45 39.60 52.82
CA GLY A 313 10.81 39.68 53.42
C GLY A 313 11.51 38.32 53.62
N GLY A 314 12.78 38.09 53.26
CA GLY A 314 13.82 38.90 52.63
C GLY A 314 15.15 38.11 52.55
N ALA A 315 16.04 38.58 51.65
CA ALA A 315 17.52 38.49 51.63
C ALA A 315 18.28 37.13 51.48
N SER A 316 18.75 36.91 50.24
CA SER A 316 20.14 36.62 49.79
C SER A 316 21.09 35.70 50.57
N SER A 317 21.64 34.68 49.89
CA SER A 317 23.09 34.39 49.78
C SER A 317 23.36 33.42 48.62
N GLU A 318 24.43 33.70 47.86
CA GLU A 318 25.03 32.91 46.77
C GLU A 318 25.34 31.46 47.13
N GLU A 319 25.21 30.53 46.17
CA GLU A 319 26.30 29.59 45.84
C GLU A 319 26.09 28.93 44.45
N ALA A 320 27.13 28.97 43.62
CA ALA A 320 27.19 28.40 42.26
C ALA A 320 27.66 26.91 42.31
N PRO A 321 27.43 26.11 41.25
CA PRO A 321 27.45 24.65 41.31
C PRO A 321 28.85 24.03 41.09
N PRO A 322 29.16 22.85 41.66
CA PRO A 322 30.41 22.17 41.37
C PRO A 322 30.35 21.40 40.03
N ALA A 323 31.34 21.68 39.18
CA ALA A 323 31.67 20.95 37.97
C ALA A 323 32.48 19.68 38.31
N THR A 324 32.07 18.53 37.78
CA THR A 324 32.86 17.29 37.82
C THR A 324 33.49 17.03 36.47
N GLY A 325 34.83 17.13 36.41
CA GLY A 325 35.64 16.81 35.24
C GLY A 325 35.89 15.30 35.10
N PHE A 326 35.93 14.83 33.86
CA PHE A 326 36.48 13.53 33.47
C PHE A 326 37.33 13.72 32.20
N VAL A 327 38.57 13.23 32.25
CA VAL A 327 39.61 13.36 31.20
C VAL A 327 39.77 11.99 30.51
N PRO A 328 39.83 11.91 29.16
CA PRO A 328 40.15 10.67 28.45
C PRO A 328 41.67 10.45 28.32
N PRO A 329 42.15 9.18 28.30
CA PRO A 329 43.57 8.86 28.20
C PRO A 329 44.12 8.94 26.76
N ALA A 330 45.44 9.08 26.70
CA ALA A 330 46.31 9.35 25.54
C ALA A 330 46.36 8.25 24.47
#